data_AF-B0EC34-F1
#
_entry.id   AF-B0EC34-F1
#
_cell.length_a   1.000
_cell.length_b   1.000
_cell.length_c   1.000
_cell.angle_alpha   90.00
_cell.angle_beta   90.00
_cell.angle_gamma   90.00
#
_symmetry.space_group_name_H-M   'P 1'
#
loop_
_entity.id
_entity.type
_entity.pdbx_description
1 polymer ?
#
loop_
_entity_poly.entity_id
_entity_poly.type
_entity_poly.pdbx_seq_one_letter_code
_entity_poly.pdbx_strand_id
1 'polypeptide(L)'
;MKYIPNFIEKDVEYKACEEKISTVLEHVYNLKFVLQVIESKANSSVDEESFKEAKDKMEIVQEKIDNCYELIEKIVGENEILAQRYCYYPYFYSILIEDELVNKEVFNEKLGSENIYSFKMNIKESEDNIHRTTTIYIICKNDSTIKKLQSFVNDMCWNIQKETTYQEWFDSKIMERTYGTDVCYYSNPNDEHHSKESDNQTYTDLIEKVMELKYDFQTSKKIVRVLSIENDSICEIKELLFSKDLKKKSEEIITALQDFDYWVE
;
A
#
# COMPACT_ATOMS: atom_id res chain seq x y z
N MET A 1 25.13 -1.01 -0.19
CA MET A 1 24.86 -0.02 0.87
C MET A 1 23.53 -0.44 1.49
N LYS A 2 23.48 -0.85 2.77
CA LYS A 2 22.19 -1.24 3.40
C LYS A 2 21.30 0.00 3.50
N TYR A 3 20.06 -0.10 3.06
CA TYR A 3 19.06 0.97 3.08
C TYR A 3 18.83 1.43 4.53
N ILE A 4 18.92 2.74 4.78
CA ILE A 4 18.56 3.33 6.08
C ILE A 4 17.20 4.01 5.87
N PRO A 5 16.12 3.51 6.48
CA PRO A 5 14.81 4.09 6.30
C PRO A 5 14.69 5.49 6.91
N ASN A 6 13.93 6.34 6.24
CA ASN A 6 13.53 7.64 6.78
C ASN A 6 12.19 7.48 7.48
N PHE A 7 12.14 7.82 8.76
CA PHE A 7 10.91 7.70 9.54
C PHE A 7 10.02 8.91 9.30
N ILE A 8 8.72 8.67 9.17
CA ILE A 8 7.73 9.73 9.05
C ILE A 8 7.48 10.26 10.46
N GLU A 9 7.85 11.51 10.71
CA GLU A 9 7.57 12.17 11.99
C GLU A 9 6.11 12.61 12.01
N LYS A 10 5.30 11.93 12.82
CA LYS A 10 3.87 12.21 12.96
C LYS A 10 3.64 13.21 14.08
N ASP A 11 3.28 14.44 13.71
CA ASP A 11 2.84 15.44 14.67
C ASP A 11 1.43 15.15 15.23
N VAL A 12 0.94 16.02 16.11
CA VAL A 12 -0.37 15.84 16.76
C VAL A 12 -1.52 15.87 15.76
N GLU A 13 -1.42 16.70 14.73
CA GLU A 13 -2.46 16.85 13.71
C GLU A 13 -2.52 15.62 12.80
N TYR A 14 -1.35 15.15 12.37
CA TYR A 14 -1.21 13.91 11.61
C TYR A 14 -1.85 12.74 12.35
N LYS A 15 -1.50 12.55 13.63
CA LYS A 15 -2.05 11.44 14.44
C LYS A 15 -3.56 11.56 14.62
N ALA A 16 -4.07 12.76 14.87
CA ALA A 16 -5.50 12.98 14.99
C ALA A 16 -6.26 12.67 13.68
N CYS A 17 -5.66 12.94 12.53
CA CYS A 17 -6.22 12.54 11.24
C CYS A 17 -6.15 11.02 11.03
N GLU A 18 -5.01 10.39 11.32
CA GLU A 18 -4.81 8.94 11.19
C GLU A 18 -5.77 8.15 12.08
N GLU A 19 -6.07 8.62 13.30
CA GLU A 19 -7.07 8.02 14.19
C GLU A 19 -8.49 8.05 13.59
N LYS A 20 -8.88 9.18 13.00
CA LYS A 20 -10.17 9.32 12.30
C LYS A 20 -10.23 8.40 11.08
N ILE A 21 -9.17 8.38 10.25
CA ILE A 21 -9.06 7.51 9.08
C ILE A 21 -9.17 6.04 9.52
N SER A 22 -8.46 5.65 10.58
CA SER A 22 -8.50 4.28 11.12
C SER A 22 -9.91 3.86 11.52
N THR A 23 -10.67 4.77 12.13
CA THR A 23 -12.09 4.53 12.46
C THR A 23 -12.93 4.32 11.20
N VAL A 24 -12.73 5.11 10.15
CA VAL A 24 -13.45 4.95 8.88
C VAL A 24 -13.04 3.65 8.18
N LEU A 25 -11.76 3.29 8.18
CA LEU A 25 -11.25 2.04 7.63
C LEU A 25 -11.86 0.81 8.31
N GLU A 26 -12.08 0.83 9.62
CA GLU A 26 -12.79 -0.25 10.32
C GLU A 26 -14.21 -0.45 9.77
N HIS A 27 -14.90 0.64 9.42
CA HIS A 27 -16.21 0.55 8.77
C HIS A 27 -16.09 -0.02 7.35
N VAL A 28 -15.07 0.38 6.58
CA VAL A 28 -14.77 -0.18 5.25
C VAL A 28 -14.54 -1.69 5.34
N TYR A 29 -13.76 -2.17 6.31
CA TYR A 29 -13.47 -3.59 6.52
C TYR A 29 -14.75 -4.39 6.82
N ASN A 30 -15.58 -3.88 7.72
CA ASN A 30 -16.88 -4.48 8.03
C ASN A 30 -17.78 -4.55 6.78
N LEU A 31 -17.84 -3.48 5.99
CA LEU A 31 -18.64 -3.44 4.76
C LEU A 31 -18.10 -4.41 3.69
N LYS A 32 -16.78 -4.49 3.49
CA LYS A 32 -16.14 -5.45 2.59
C LYS A 32 -16.45 -6.90 3.01
N PHE A 33 -16.41 -7.20 4.31
CA PHE A 33 -16.81 -8.51 4.81
C PHE A 33 -18.29 -8.82 4.51
N VAL A 34 -19.19 -7.86 4.77
CA VAL A 34 -20.62 -8.01 4.43
C VAL A 34 -20.82 -8.25 2.94
N LEU A 35 -20.10 -7.52 2.08
CA LEU A 35 -20.14 -7.68 0.63
C LEU A 35 -19.76 -9.11 0.23
N GLN A 36 -18.66 -9.65 0.76
CA GLN A 36 -18.22 -11.03 0.52
C GLN A 36 -19.26 -12.05 0.98
N VAL A 37 -19.91 -11.84 2.13
CA VAL A 37 -20.97 -12.73 2.62
C VAL A 37 -22.19 -12.73 1.68
N ILE A 38 -22.55 -11.57 1.13
CA ILE A 38 -23.65 -11.47 0.16
C ILE A 38 -23.25 -12.18 -1.14
N GLU A 39 -22.05 -11.92 -1.65
CA GLU A 39 -21.54 -12.53 -2.88
C GLU A 39 -21.46 -14.05 -2.79
N SER A 40 -20.92 -14.58 -1.67
CA SER A 40 -20.86 -16.02 -1.43
C SER A 40 -22.25 -16.66 -1.42
N LYS A 41 -23.24 -16.01 -0.79
CA LYS A 41 -24.63 -16.48 -0.80
C LYS A 41 -25.23 -16.44 -2.21
N ALA A 42 -25.02 -15.36 -2.96
CA ALA A 42 -25.50 -15.21 -4.32
C ALA A 42 -24.96 -16.32 -5.24
N ASN A 43 -23.65 -16.58 -5.17
CA ASN A 43 -22.97 -17.60 -5.97
C ASN A 43 -23.38 -19.04 -5.59
N SER A 44 -23.92 -19.25 -4.38
CA SER A 44 -24.46 -20.54 -3.94
C SER A 44 -25.95 -20.73 -4.27
N SER A 45 -26.64 -19.68 -4.73
CA SER A 45 -28.06 -19.73 -5.07
C SER A 45 -28.26 -20.24 -6.50
N VAL A 46 -29.27 -21.09 -6.69
CA VAL A 46 -29.73 -21.55 -8.01
C VAL A 46 -30.96 -20.76 -8.50
N ASP A 47 -31.48 -19.87 -7.65
CA ASP A 47 -32.66 -19.05 -7.89
C ASP A 47 -32.28 -17.64 -8.39
N GLU A 48 -32.83 -17.26 -9.55
CA GLU A 48 -32.56 -15.98 -10.23
C GLU A 48 -33.09 -14.77 -9.43
N GLU A 49 -34.20 -14.92 -8.71
CA GLU A 49 -34.81 -13.82 -7.94
C GLU A 49 -33.94 -13.49 -6.71
N SER A 50 -33.47 -14.52 -6.00
CA SER A 50 -32.50 -14.41 -4.92
C SER A 50 -31.16 -13.82 -5.38
N PHE A 51 -30.70 -14.16 -6.59
CA PHE A 51 -29.48 -13.59 -7.17
C PHE A 51 -29.64 -12.10 -7.47
N LYS A 52 -30.79 -11.69 -8.02
CA LYS A 52 -31.09 -10.28 -8.29
C LYS A 52 -31.14 -9.45 -7.00
N GLU A 53 -31.83 -9.94 -5.97
CA GLU A 53 -31.87 -9.28 -4.65
C GLU A 53 -30.48 -9.14 -4.03
N ALA A 54 -29.62 -10.16 -4.18
CA ALA A 54 -28.24 -10.09 -3.72
C ALA A 54 -27.45 -9.01 -4.47
N LYS A 55 -27.62 -8.90 -5.79
CA LYS A 55 -26.96 -7.87 -6.61
C LYS A 55 -27.35 -6.45 -6.16
N ASP A 56 -28.64 -6.19 -5.91
CA ASP A 56 -29.11 -4.89 -5.44
C ASP A 56 -28.50 -4.55 -4.06
N LYS A 57 -28.39 -5.53 -3.16
CA LYS A 57 -27.72 -5.34 -1.86
C LYS A 57 -26.22 -5.09 -2.01
N MET A 58 -25.55 -5.77 -2.94
CA MET A 58 -24.12 -5.53 -3.23
C MET A 58 -23.89 -4.10 -3.70
N GLU A 59 -24.75 -3.57 -4.57
CA GLU A 59 -24.66 -2.18 -5.04
C GLU A 59 -24.80 -1.17 -3.89
N ILE A 60 -25.77 -1.37 -2.99
CA ILE A 60 -25.93 -0.52 -1.79
C ILE A 60 -24.69 -0.58 -0.88
N VAL A 61 -24.11 -1.76 -0.68
CA VAL A 61 -22.91 -1.91 0.15
C VAL A 61 -21.71 -1.24 -0.52
N GLN A 62 -21.57 -1.38 -1.84
CA GLN A 62 -20.51 -0.72 -2.61
C GLN A 62 -20.63 0.81 -2.52
N GLU A 63 -21.83 1.37 -2.67
CA GLU A 63 -22.07 2.81 -2.51
C GLU A 63 -21.63 3.30 -1.11
N LYS A 64 -21.88 2.51 -0.06
CA LYS A 64 -21.42 2.86 1.29
C LYS A 64 -19.89 2.81 1.44
N ILE A 65 -19.24 1.85 0.78
CA ILE A 65 -17.77 1.76 0.75
C ILE A 65 -17.20 3.01 0.05
N ASP A 66 -17.79 3.40 -1.08
CA ASP A 66 -17.36 4.58 -1.84
C ASP A 66 -17.52 5.86 -1.00
N ASN A 67 -18.66 6.02 -0.31
CA ASN A 67 -18.89 7.11 0.64
C ASN A 67 -17.85 7.16 1.78
N CYS A 68 -17.39 6.00 2.26
CA CYS A 68 -16.32 5.95 3.26
C CYS A 68 -14.99 6.44 2.69
N TYR A 69 -14.62 6.08 1.46
CA TYR A 69 -13.41 6.59 0.83
C TYR A 69 -13.49 8.09 0.55
N GLU A 70 -14.64 8.62 0.12
CA GLU A 70 -14.85 10.08 0.02
C GLU A 70 -14.66 10.80 1.36
N LEU A 71 -15.07 10.16 2.47
CA LEU A 71 -14.85 10.70 3.80
C LEU A 71 -13.37 10.67 4.19
N ILE A 72 -12.63 9.61 3.84
CA ILE A 72 -11.18 9.53 4.04
C ILE A 72 -10.49 10.67 3.29
N GLU A 73 -10.83 10.92 2.02
CA GLU A 73 -10.30 12.05 1.25
C GLU A 73 -10.54 13.40 1.94
N LYS A 74 -11.74 13.61 2.49
CA LYS A 74 -12.06 14.84 3.25
C LYS A 74 -11.27 14.97 4.55
N ILE A 75 -10.99 13.87 5.25
CA ILE A 75 -10.19 13.87 6.48
C ILE A 75 -8.72 14.16 6.17
N VAL A 76 -8.20 13.56 5.10
CA VAL A 76 -6.83 13.73 4.63
C VAL A 76 -6.55 15.18 4.22
N GLY A 77 -7.50 15.81 3.51
CA GLY A 77 -7.36 17.19 3.05
C GLY A 77 -6.15 17.37 2.11
N GLU A 78 -5.27 18.31 2.43
CA GLU A 78 -4.08 18.64 1.61
C GLU A 78 -2.82 17.88 2.06
N ASN A 79 -2.92 16.95 3.02
CA ASN A 79 -1.76 16.20 3.49
C ASN A 79 -1.33 15.16 2.44
N GLU A 80 -0.29 15.47 1.69
CA GLU A 80 0.19 14.64 0.57
C GLU A 80 0.64 13.23 1.00
N ILE A 81 1.21 13.08 2.20
CA ILE A 81 1.68 11.78 2.72
C ILE A 81 0.48 10.89 3.06
N LEU A 82 -0.52 11.44 3.75
CA LEU A 82 -1.76 10.73 4.07
C LEU A 82 -2.55 10.42 2.79
N ALA A 83 -2.59 11.34 1.82
CA ALA A 83 -3.29 11.13 0.55
C ALA A 83 -2.68 9.99 -0.27
N GLN A 84 -1.35 9.91 -0.34
CA GLN A 84 -0.67 8.78 -0.95
C GLN A 84 -1.08 7.46 -0.32
N ARG A 85 -1.07 7.42 1.01
CA ARG A 85 -1.29 6.20 1.78
C ARG A 85 -2.74 5.74 1.73
N TYR A 86 -3.69 6.65 1.84
CA TYR A 86 -5.10 6.32 2.11
C TYR A 86 -6.08 6.64 0.99
N CYS A 87 -5.70 7.46 0.02
CA CYS A 87 -6.59 7.87 -1.08
C CYS A 87 -6.15 7.29 -2.42
N TYR A 88 -4.85 7.29 -2.71
CA TYR A 88 -4.35 6.99 -4.05
C TYR A 88 -3.69 5.62 -4.20
N TYR A 89 -3.55 4.88 -3.11
CA TYR A 89 -2.94 3.56 -3.10
C TYR A 89 -3.63 2.53 -4.03
N PRO A 90 -4.97 2.53 -4.26
CA PRO A 90 -5.58 1.58 -5.19
C PRO A 90 -5.25 1.89 -6.66
N TYR A 91 -4.61 3.03 -6.92
CA TYR A 91 -4.45 3.65 -8.24
C TYR A 91 -3.00 3.66 -8.71
N PHE A 92 -2.19 2.72 -8.20
CA PHE A 92 -0.78 2.57 -8.56
C PHE A 92 -0.60 1.57 -9.71
N TYR A 93 0.03 2.02 -10.80
CA TYR A 93 0.27 1.22 -12.00
C TYR A 93 1.72 1.31 -12.46
N SER A 94 2.21 0.23 -13.05
CA SER A 94 3.42 0.20 -13.84
C SER A 94 3.12 -0.02 -15.31
N ILE A 95 3.94 0.57 -16.17
CA ILE A 95 3.86 0.46 -17.63
C ILE A 95 5.24 0.09 -18.13
N LEU A 96 5.32 -0.97 -18.93
CA LEU A 96 6.55 -1.44 -19.55
C LEU A 96 6.52 -1.14 -21.05
N ILE A 97 7.56 -0.46 -21.53
CA ILE A 97 7.71 0.00 -22.91
C ILE A 97 9.07 -0.45 -23.42
N GLU A 98 9.10 -1.10 -24.58
CA GLU A 98 10.32 -1.61 -25.21
C GLU A 98 10.64 -0.79 -26.46
N ASP A 99 11.91 -0.40 -26.61
CA ASP A 99 12.50 0.24 -27.79
C ASP A 99 11.93 1.61 -28.23
N GLU A 100 10.90 2.12 -27.55
CA GLU A 100 10.30 3.43 -27.81
C GLU A 100 10.86 4.56 -26.91
N LEU A 101 10.90 5.77 -27.46
CA LEU A 101 11.18 7.00 -26.71
C LEU A 101 9.86 7.60 -26.22
N VAL A 102 9.70 7.63 -24.90
CA VAL A 102 8.52 8.21 -24.27
C VAL A 102 8.97 9.23 -23.24
N ASN A 103 8.22 10.33 -23.15
CA ASN A 103 8.46 11.39 -22.18
C ASN A 103 7.25 11.54 -21.25
N LYS A 104 7.44 12.27 -20.17
CA LYS A 104 6.40 12.52 -19.17
C LYS A 104 5.27 13.39 -19.74
N GLU A 105 5.60 14.29 -20.66
CA GLU A 105 4.68 15.26 -21.25
C GLU A 105 3.53 14.58 -21.99
N VAL A 106 3.78 13.48 -22.68
CA VAL A 106 2.74 12.67 -23.34
C VAL A 106 1.68 12.19 -22.35
N PHE A 107 2.10 11.74 -21.15
CA PHE A 107 1.15 11.33 -20.12
C PHE A 107 0.39 12.52 -19.52
N ASN A 108 1.07 13.64 -19.28
CA ASN A 108 0.42 14.84 -18.77
C ASN A 108 -0.65 15.36 -19.73
N GLU A 109 -0.40 15.34 -21.04
CA GLU A 109 -1.37 15.76 -22.06
C GLU A 109 -2.58 14.83 -22.12
N LYS A 110 -2.36 13.52 -21.99
CA LYS A 110 -3.44 12.51 -22.09
C LYS A 110 -4.28 12.41 -20.83
N LEU A 111 -3.66 12.52 -19.66
CA LEU A 111 -4.30 12.27 -18.36
C LEU A 111 -4.71 13.55 -17.64
N GLY A 112 -4.06 14.68 -17.95
CA GLY A 112 -4.12 15.92 -17.16
C GLY A 112 -3.16 15.83 -15.97
N SER A 113 -2.15 16.70 -15.93
CA SER A 113 -1.11 16.67 -14.89
C SER A 113 -1.66 16.77 -13.46
N GLU A 114 -2.79 17.45 -13.28
CA GLU A 114 -3.48 17.62 -12.01
C GLU A 114 -4.09 16.32 -11.48
N ASN A 115 -4.34 15.35 -12.36
CA ASN A 115 -4.94 14.05 -12.05
C ASN A 115 -3.89 12.97 -11.74
N ILE A 116 -2.61 13.29 -11.90
CA ILE A 116 -1.48 12.41 -11.57
C ILE A 116 -0.95 12.84 -10.20
N TYR A 117 -0.90 11.90 -9.26
CA TYR A 117 -0.28 12.11 -7.96
C TYR A 117 1.24 11.98 -8.06
N SER A 118 1.72 10.87 -8.64
CA SER A 118 3.15 10.59 -8.78
C SER A 118 3.46 9.98 -10.13
N PHE A 119 4.65 10.29 -10.65
CA PHE A 119 5.17 9.77 -11.90
C PHE A 119 6.69 9.57 -11.78
N LYS A 120 7.15 8.34 -11.97
CA LYS A 120 8.57 7.99 -11.99
C LYS A 120 8.86 7.18 -13.25
N MET A 121 9.93 7.54 -13.93
CA MET A 121 10.36 6.88 -15.16
C MET A 121 11.79 6.38 -14.97
N ASN A 122 11.98 5.09 -15.22
CA ASN A 122 13.28 4.44 -15.21
C ASN A 122 13.57 3.93 -16.62
N ILE A 123 14.73 4.30 -17.16
CA ILE A 123 15.17 3.86 -18.49
C ILE A 123 16.38 2.95 -18.28
N LYS A 124 16.31 1.75 -18.84
CA LYS A 124 17.41 0.80 -18.86
C LYS A 124 17.80 0.55 -20.32
N GLU A 125 18.97 1.03 -20.70
CA GLU A 125 19.57 0.74 -22.00
C GLU A 125 20.36 -0.57 -21.91
N SER A 126 20.25 -1.41 -22.93
CA SER A 126 21.09 -2.60 -23.09
C SER A 126 22.52 -2.20 -23.44
N GLU A 127 23.47 -3.10 -23.18
CA GLU A 127 24.89 -2.88 -23.49
C GLU A 127 25.15 -2.64 -24.99
N ASP A 128 24.26 -3.10 -25.87
CA ASP A 128 24.32 -2.87 -27.31
C ASP A 128 23.84 -1.46 -27.75
N ASN A 129 23.25 -0.67 -26.85
CA ASN A 129 22.63 0.64 -27.09
C ASN A 129 21.53 0.64 -28.18
N ILE A 130 21.04 -0.54 -28.57
CA ILE A 130 19.96 -0.73 -29.54
C ILE A 130 18.66 -0.93 -28.80
N HIS A 131 18.68 -1.78 -27.78
CA HIS A 131 17.50 -2.08 -26.98
C HIS A 131 17.37 -1.16 -25.77
N ARG A 132 16.14 -0.78 -25.47
CA ARG A 132 15.82 -0.05 -24.24
C ARG A 132 14.53 -0.55 -23.66
N THR A 133 14.49 -0.58 -22.34
CA THR A 133 13.28 -0.82 -21.58
C THR A 133 13.00 0.42 -20.75
N THR A 134 11.85 1.04 -20.98
CA THR A 134 11.34 2.13 -20.15
C THR A 134 10.25 1.58 -19.26
N THR A 135 10.44 1.70 -17.95
CA THR A 135 9.44 1.37 -16.95
C THR A 135 8.92 2.66 -16.33
N ILE A 136 7.61 2.86 -16.41
CA ILE A 136 6.92 4.02 -15.85
C ILE A 136 6.06 3.56 -14.69
N TYR A 137 6.20 4.22 -13.55
CA TYR A 137 5.38 4.06 -12.37
C TYR A 137 4.51 5.28 -12.21
N ILE A 138 3.19 5.09 -12.16
CA ILE A 138 2.22 6.17 -12.11
C ILE A 138 1.17 5.92 -11.03
N ILE A 139 0.92 6.94 -10.20
CA ILE A 139 -0.17 6.94 -9.23
C ILE A 139 -1.22 7.96 -9.71
N CYS A 140 -2.41 7.48 -10.05
CA CYS A 140 -3.53 8.33 -10.46
C CYS A 140 -4.35 8.78 -9.24
N LYS A 141 -5.10 9.88 -9.36
CA LYS A 141 -5.95 10.39 -8.25
C LYS A 141 -7.38 9.84 -8.24
N ASN A 142 -7.85 9.25 -9.33
CA ASN A 142 -9.23 8.77 -9.44
C ASN A 142 -9.42 7.74 -10.57
N ASP A 143 -10.54 7.02 -10.51
CA ASP A 143 -10.95 5.99 -11.49
C ASP A 143 -11.08 6.50 -12.91
N SER A 144 -11.55 7.73 -13.09
CA SER A 144 -11.71 8.30 -14.44
C SER A 144 -10.37 8.44 -15.16
N THR A 145 -9.32 8.75 -14.40
CA THR A 145 -7.94 8.88 -14.90
C THR A 145 -7.35 7.51 -15.21
N ILE A 146 -7.65 6.50 -14.40
CA ILE A 146 -7.23 5.11 -14.67
C ILE A 146 -7.85 4.59 -15.97
N LYS A 147 -9.14 4.86 -16.20
CA LYS A 147 -9.80 4.48 -17.46
C LYS A 147 -9.13 5.15 -18.67
N LYS A 148 -8.76 6.43 -18.55
CA LYS A 148 -7.98 7.13 -19.59
C LYS A 148 -6.59 6.52 -19.78
N LEU A 149 -5.90 6.18 -18.69
CA LEU A 149 -4.58 5.56 -18.72
C LEU A 149 -4.63 4.20 -19.42
N GLN A 150 -5.56 3.34 -19.03
CA GLN A 150 -5.73 2.02 -19.66
C GLN A 150 -6.07 2.15 -21.14
N SER A 151 -6.98 3.05 -21.51
CA SER A 151 -7.28 3.31 -22.92
C SER A 151 -6.04 3.77 -23.68
N PHE A 152 -5.30 4.73 -23.14
CA PHE A 152 -4.11 5.27 -23.78
C PHE A 152 -3.00 4.22 -23.95
N VAL A 153 -2.72 3.43 -22.91
CA VAL A 153 -1.73 2.35 -22.97
C VAL A 153 -2.15 1.29 -23.97
N ASN A 154 -3.42 0.92 -24.02
CA ASN A 154 -3.94 -0.02 -25.01
C ASN A 154 -3.80 0.52 -26.45
N ASP A 155 -4.07 1.80 -26.67
CA ASP A 155 -3.92 2.45 -27.98
C ASP A 155 -2.46 2.43 -28.46
N MET A 156 -1.50 2.49 -27.53
CA MET A 156 -0.07 2.44 -27.80
C MET A 156 0.50 1.00 -27.80
N CYS A 157 -0.34 -0.01 -27.54
CA CYS A 157 0.08 -1.41 -27.39
C CYS A 157 1.16 -1.65 -26.32
N TRP A 158 1.19 -0.82 -25.26
CA TRP A 158 2.12 -1.03 -24.14
C TRP A 158 1.53 -1.99 -23.10
N ASN A 159 2.39 -2.57 -22.27
CA ASN A 159 1.96 -3.42 -21.17
C ASN A 159 1.70 -2.58 -19.92
N ILE A 160 0.53 -2.73 -19.31
CA ILE A 160 0.15 -2.09 -18.05
C ILE A 160 -0.17 -3.13 -16.98
N GLN A 161 0.30 -2.90 -15.76
CA GLN A 161 0.04 -3.74 -14.60
C GLN A 161 -0.35 -2.87 -13.41
N LYS A 162 -1.32 -3.34 -12.62
CA LYS A 162 -1.60 -2.75 -11.31
C LYS A 162 -0.53 -3.21 -10.32
N GLU A 163 0.05 -2.26 -9.60
CA GLU A 163 1.03 -2.53 -8.55
C GLU A 163 0.32 -2.71 -7.21
N THR A 164 0.81 -3.66 -6.41
CA THR A 164 0.34 -3.85 -5.03
C THR A 164 0.99 -2.81 -4.13
N THR A 165 0.19 -2.14 -3.30
CA THR A 165 0.70 -1.15 -2.34
C THR A 165 0.83 -1.70 -0.93
N TYR A 166 1.66 -1.04 -0.11
CA TYR A 166 1.76 -1.35 1.32
C TYR A 166 0.41 -1.27 2.03
N GLN A 167 -0.44 -0.27 1.71
CA GLN A 167 -1.74 -0.12 2.36
C GLN A 167 -2.69 -1.26 1.97
N GLU A 168 -2.73 -1.68 0.71
CA GLU A 168 -3.47 -2.90 0.29
C GLU A 168 -2.99 -4.14 1.04
N TRP A 169 -1.67 -4.32 1.18
CA TRP A 169 -1.11 -5.44 1.94
C TRP A 169 -1.56 -5.39 3.41
N PHE A 170 -1.48 -4.21 4.03
CA PHE A 170 -1.81 -4.00 5.43
C PHE A 170 -3.31 -4.25 5.71
N ASP A 171 -4.17 -3.70 4.86
CA ASP A 171 -5.63 -3.89 4.93
C ASP A 171 -5.99 -5.38 4.80
N SER A 172 -5.34 -6.10 3.88
CA SER A 172 -5.60 -7.53 3.69
C SER A 172 -5.24 -8.33 4.94
N LYS A 173 -4.14 -7.99 5.62
CA LYS A 173 -3.71 -8.66 6.86
C LYS A 173 -4.64 -8.39 8.03
N ILE A 174 -5.22 -7.19 8.11
CA ILE A 174 -6.28 -6.89 9.08
C ILE A 174 -7.50 -7.77 8.81
N MET A 175 -7.95 -7.83 7.55
CA MET A 175 -9.11 -8.64 7.14
C MET A 175 -8.90 -10.13 7.46
N GLU A 176 -7.76 -10.69 7.08
CA GLU A 176 -7.38 -12.08 7.34
C GLU A 176 -7.46 -12.41 8.83
N ARG A 177 -6.90 -11.55 9.69
CA ARG A 177 -6.88 -11.75 11.14
C ARG A 177 -8.23 -11.59 11.81
N THR A 178 -9.03 -10.65 11.33
CA THR A 178 -10.27 -10.25 12.00
C THR A 178 -11.43 -11.14 11.59
N TYR A 179 -11.50 -11.49 10.30
CA TYR A 179 -12.64 -12.19 9.71
C TYR A 179 -12.29 -13.58 9.17
N GLY A 180 -11.00 -13.95 9.13
CA GLY A 180 -10.55 -15.23 8.57
C GLY A 180 -10.74 -15.32 7.05
N THR A 181 -10.94 -14.18 6.38
CA THR A 181 -11.12 -14.10 4.94
C THR A 181 -9.84 -13.62 4.28
N ASP A 182 -9.38 -14.36 3.27
CA ASP A 182 -8.27 -13.91 2.43
C ASP A 182 -8.88 -13.00 1.35
N VAL A 183 -8.75 -11.68 1.52
CA VAL A 183 -9.44 -10.70 0.68
C VAL A 183 -8.57 -10.24 -0.50
N CYS A 184 -7.31 -10.64 -0.58
CA CYS A 184 -6.41 -10.21 -1.65
C CYS A 184 -5.55 -11.34 -2.19
N TYR A 185 -5.53 -11.46 -3.52
CA TYR A 185 -4.58 -12.27 -4.26
C TYR A 185 -3.19 -11.64 -4.09
N TYR A 186 -2.40 -12.18 -3.17
CA TYR A 186 -0.98 -11.89 -3.14
C TYR A 186 -0.31 -12.47 -4.39
N SER A 187 0.09 -11.60 -5.31
CA SER A 187 1.27 -11.87 -6.12
C SER A 187 2.48 -11.96 -5.19
N ASN A 188 3.43 -12.84 -5.55
CA ASN A 188 4.63 -13.17 -4.80
C ASN A 188 5.29 -11.91 -4.18
N PRO A 189 5.48 -11.83 -2.85
CA PRO A 189 6.10 -10.67 -2.19
C PRO A 189 7.52 -10.37 -2.69
N ASN A 190 8.17 -11.32 -3.36
CA ASN A 190 9.49 -11.11 -3.95
C ASN A 190 9.48 -10.33 -5.29
N ASP A 191 8.30 -10.12 -5.89
CA ASP A 191 8.11 -9.35 -7.13
C ASP A 191 7.47 -7.97 -6.88
N GLU A 192 7.28 -7.55 -5.63
CA GLU A 192 6.68 -6.25 -5.31
C GLU A 192 7.65 -5.09 -5.61
N HIS A 193 7.18 -4.12 -6.38
CA HIS A 193 7.85 -2.84 -6.51
C HIS A 193 7.45 -1.90 -5.38
N HIS A 194 8.38 -1.71 -4.44
CA HIS A 194 8.19 -0.81 -3.33
C HIS A 194 8.63 0.61 -3.69
N SER A 195 7.75 1.58 -3.41
CA SER A 195 8.15 2.98 -3.38
C SER A 195 8.94 3.25 -2.09
N LYS A 196 9.84 4.24 -2.11
CA LYS A 196 10.60 4.64 -0.92
C LYS A 196 9.65 5.08 0.20
N GLU A 197 8.54 5.70 -0.18
CA GLU A 197 7.47 6.15 0.69
C GLU A 197 6.78 4.96 1.37
N SER A 198 6.54 3.87 0.63
CA SER A 198 6.00 2.62 1.18
C SER A 198 6.95 2.00 2.20
N ASP A 199 8.26 1.95 1.90
CA ASP A 199 9.25 1.44 2.85
C ASP A 199 9.27 2.28 4.13
N ASN A 200 9.33 3.62 3.98
CA ASN A 200 9.32 4.55 5.11
C ASN A 200 8.07 4.33 5.99
N GLN A 201 6.90 4.08 5.38
CA GLN A 201 5.69 3.78 6.11
C GLN A 201 5.78 2.44 6.86
N THR A 202 6.26 1.37 6.21
CA THR A 202 6.44 0.06 6.85
C THR A 202 7.32 0.17 8.10
N TYR A 203 8.46 0.87 8.00
CA TYR A 203 9.36 1.05 9.13
C TYR A 203 8.78 1.97 10.21
N THR A 204 8.02 3.01 9.82
CA THR A 204 7.36 3.91 10.78
C THR A 204 6.31 3.14 11.58
N ASP A 205 5.45 2.38 10.92
CA ASP A 205 4.42 1.56 11.58
C ASP A 205 5.07 0.49 12.48
N LEU A 206 6.20 -0.09 12.06
CA LEU A 206 6.89 -1.08 12.88
C LEU A 206 7.49 -0.45 14.15
N ILE A 207 8.01 0.78 14.06
CA ILE A 207 8.44 1.52 15.26
C ILE A 207 7.27 1.74 16.20
N GLU A 208 6.13 2.20 15.69
CA GLU A 208 4.94 2.43 16.51
C GLU A 208 4.46 1.13 17.16
N LYS A 209 4.48 0.02 16.41
CA LYS A 209 4.16 -1.30 16.93
C LYS A 209 5.09 -1.74 18.05
N VAL A 210 6.39 -1.45 17.94
CA VAL A 210 7.35 -1.72 19.01
C VAL A 210 7.13 -0.79 20.20
N MET A 211 6.74 0.47 19.98
CA MET A 211 6.38 1.40 21.07
C MET A 211 5.17 0.91 21.89
N GLU A 212 4.21 0.20 21.29
CA GLU A 212 3.12 -0.47 22.02
C GLU A 212 3.63 -1.49 23.06
N LEU A 213 4.85 -1.99 22.91
CA LEU A 213 5.52 -2.87 23.88
C LEU A 213 6.15 -2.11 25.06
N LYS A 214 5.85 -0.81 25.21
CA LYS A 214 6.33 0.10 26.27
C LYS A 214 7.79 0.55 26.12
N TYR A 215 8.35 0.49 24.92
CA TYR A 215 9.64 1.11 24.61
C TYR A 215 9.46 2.57 24.18
N ASP A 216 10.41 3.43 24.55
CA ASP A 216 10.45 4.80 24.04
C ASP A 216 10.86 4.83 22.54
N PHE A 217 10.65 5.97 21.88
CA PHE A 217 10.90 6.12 20.45
C PHE A 217 12.35 5.79 20.04
N GLN A 218 13.36 6.18 20.82
CA GLN A 218 14.76 5.93 20.47
C GLN A 218 15.10 4.45 20.61
N THR A 219 14.60 3.81 21.67
CA THR A 219 14.73 2.38 21.88
C THR A 219 14.04 1.58 20.76
N SER A 220 12.79 1.93 20.41
CA SER A 220 12.06 1.30 19.30
C SER A 220 12.77 1.46 17.96
N LYS A 221 13.33 2.65 17.68
CA LYS A 221 14.13 2.90 16.48
C LYS A 221 15.38 2.02 16.41
N LYS A 222 16.07 1.78 17.54
CA LYS A 222 17.22 0.87 17.60
C LYS A 222 16.80 -0.57 17.31
N ILE A 223 15.71 -1.04 17.93
CA ILE A 223 15.17 -2.39 17.68
C ILE A 223 14.86 -2.56 16.19
N VAL A 224 14.13 -1.62 15.58
CA VAL A 224 13.74 -1.69 14.17
C VAL A 224 14.95 -1.65 13.23
N ARG A 225 16.01 -0.89 13.57
CA ARG A 225 17.27 -0.92 12.82
C ARG A 225 17.99 -2.27 12.87
N VAL A 226 17.96 -2.96 14.01
CA VAL A 226 18.54 -4.31 14.12
C VAL A 226 17.71 -5.29 13.29
N LEU A 227 16.38 -5.24 13.42
CA LEU A 227 15.48 -6.06 12.60
C LEU A 227 15.71 -5.81 11.10
N SER A 228 15.88 -4.55 10.66
CA SER A 228 16.18 -4.21 9.26
C SER A 228 17.52 -4.73 8.76
N ILE A 229 18.45 -5.05 9.65
CA ILE A 229 19.76 -5.63 9.31
C ILE A 229 19.69 -7.16 9.25
N GLU A 230 18.91 -7.77 10.15
CA GLU A 230 18.72 -9.22 10.29
C GLU A 230 17.83 -9.84 9.21
N ASN A 231 16.91 -9.07 8.64
CA ASN A 231 16.02 -9.53 7.57
C ASN A 231 16.56 -9.06 6.22
N ASP A 232 16.51 -9.95 5.22
CA ASP A 232 17.14 -9.75 3.91
C ASP A 232 16.24 -8.97 2.94
N SER A 233 14.95 -8.81 3.27
CA SER A 233 13.99 -8.07 2.45
C SER A 233 13.01 -7.21 3.26
N ILE A 234 12.46 -6.18 2.60
CA ILE A 234 11.36 -5.38 3.17
C ILE A 234 10.10 -6.22 3.41
N CYS A 235 9.92 -7.28 2.63
CA CYS A 235 8.80 -8.20 2.77
C CYS A 235 8.84 -8.98 4.09
N GLU A 236 10.03 -9.40 4.52
CA GLU A 236 10.21 -10.00 5.84
C GLU A 236 9.94 -8.98 6.96
N ILE A 237 10.35 -7.72 6.76
CA ILE A 237 10.12 -6.65 7.72
C ILE A 237 8.64 -6.34 7.89
N LYS A 238 7.86 -6.19 6.81
CA LYS A 238 6.43 -5.88 6.92
C LYS A 238 5.69 -6.98 7.68
N GLU A 239 6.00 -8.26 7.45
CA GLU A 239 5.38 -9.39 8.18
C GLU A 239 5.60 -9.34 9.71
N LEU A 240 6.65 -8.65 10.18
CA LEU A 240 6.89 -8.46 11.62
C LEU A 240 5.80 -7.62 12.30
N LEU A 241 5.13 -6.70 11.59
CA LEU A 241 4.02 -5.89 12.13
C LEU A 241 2.90 -6.75 12.72
N PHE A 242 2.71 -7.91 12.11
CA PHE A 242 1.69 -8.86 12.48
C PHE A 242 2.28 -10.04 13.27
N SER A 243 3.60 -10.28 13.24
CA SER A 243 4.21 -11.43 13.92
C SER A 243 3.89 -11.50 15.43
N LYS A 244 3.53 -12.70 15.90
CA LYS A 244 3.36 -12.99 17.33
C LYS A 244 4.69 -12.98 18.08
N ASP A 245 5.80 -13.14 17.37
CA ASP A 245 7.14 -13.24 17.95
C ASP A 245 7.83 -11.86 18.06
N LEU A 246 7.22 -10.78 17.56
CA LEU A 246 7.82 -9.44 17.58
C LEU A 246 8.28 -9.03 18.97
N LYS A 247 7.47 -9.33 20.00
CA LYS A 247 7.81 -9.03 21.40
C LYS A 247 9.08 -9.76 21.84
N LYS A 248 9.13 -11.08 21.62
CA LYS A 248 10.27 -11.91 21.98
C LYS A 248 11.54 -11.44 21.25
N LYS A 249 11.46 -11.20 19.94
CA LYS A 249 12.57 -10.66 19.14
C LYS A 249 13.07 -9.32 19.69
N SER A 250 12.15 -8.42 20.06
CA SER A 250 12.50 -7.11 20.64
C SER A 250 13.25 -7.26 21.97
N GLU A 251 12.81 -8.17 22.84
CA GLU A 251 13.46 -8.45 24.14
C GLU A 251 14.86 -9.05 23.97
N GLU A 252 15.03 -9.97 23.00
CA GLU A 252 16.33 -10.57 22.65
C GLU A 252 17.31 -9.51 22.14
N ILE A 253 16.86 -8.61 21.26
CA ILE A 253 17.67 -7.50 20.74
C ILE A 253 18.10 -6.56 21.88
N ILE A 254 17.19 -6.21 22.80
CA ILE A 254 17.52 -5.33 23.93
C ILE A 254 18.54 -5.99 24.85
N THR A 255 18.38 -7.27 25.15
CA THR A 255 19.34 -8.03 25.96
C THR A 255 20.71 -8.01 25.30
N ALA A 256 20.78 -8.30 24.00
CA ALA A 256 22.02 -8.25 23.25
C ALA A 256 22.64 -6.84 23.25
N LEU A 257 21.85 -5.78 23.04
CA LEU A 257 22.33 -4.40 23.06
C LEU A 257 22.88 -3.96 24.43
N GLN A 258 22.36 -4.53 25.53
CA GLN A 258 22.86 -4.26 26.88
C GLN A 258 24.19 -4.99 27.16
N ASP A 259 24.43 -6.12 26.49
CA ASP A 259 25.66 -6.92 26.62
C ASP A 259 26.84 -6.35 25.80
N PHE A 260 26.60 -5.39 24.89
CA PHE A 260 27.64 -4.75 24.07
C PHE A 260 27.95 -3.31 24.54
N ASP A 261 29.13 -3.11 25.13
CA ASP A 261 29.66 -1.78 25.55
C ASP A 261 29.88 -0.76 24.41
N TYR A 262 29.78 -1.17 23.13
CA TYR A 262 30.25 -0.40 21.97
C TYR A 262 29.19 -0.07 20.92
N TRP A 263 27.91 0.11 21.29
CA TRP A 263 26.94 0.62 20.31
C TRP A 263 27.15 2.12 20.07
N VAL A 264 27.92 2.45 19.03
CA VAL A 264 28.14 3.83 18.58
C VAL A 264 26.90 4.31 17.81
N GLU A 265 26.36 5.47 18.21
CA GLU A 265 25.12 6.09 17.68
C GLU A 265 25.12 6.37 16.18
#